data_AF-A0A5E4CJ52-F1
#
_entry.id   AF-A0A5E4CJ52-F1
#
_cell.length_a   1.000
_cell.length_b   1.000
_cell.length_c   1.000
_cell.angle_alpha   90.00
_cell.angle_beta   90.00
_cell.angle_gamma   90.00
#
_symmetry.space_group_name_H-M   'P 1'
#
loop_
_entity.id
_entity.type
_entity.pdbx_description
1 polymer ?
#
loop_
_entity_poly.entity_id
_entity_poly.type
_entity_poly.pdbx_seq_one_letter_code
_entity_poly.pdbx_strand_id
1 'polypeptide(L)' 'MRFHYILVLILSFLFSQINPGAGLLTGLGHRSDHYMCVRNGGFCLYSSCPVDTKITGTCYHGRAKCCS' A
#
# COMPACT_ATOMS: atom_id res chain seq x y z
N MET A 1 -8.55 39.73 26.06
CA MET A 1 -9.20 39.66 24.74
C MET A 1 -8.22 39.30 23.61
N ARG A 2 -7.16 40.06 23.33
CA ARG A 2 -6.22 39.76 22.20
C ARG A 2 -5.39 38.49 22.36
N PHE A 3 -4.90 38.18 23.56
CA PHE A 3 -4.07 37.00 23.82
C PHE A 3 -4.80 35.68 23.58
N HIS A 4 -6.09 35.62 23.89
CA HIS A 4 -6.91 34.42 23.69
C HIS A 4 -7.13 34.17 22.19
N TYR A 5 -7.26 35.23 21.41
CA TYR A 5 -7.36 35.16 19.96
C TYR A 5 -6.07 34.60 19.33
N ILE A 6 -4.91 35.02 19.84
CA ILE A 6 -3.60 34.52 19.40
C ILE A 6 -3.44 33.04 19.75
N LEU A 7 -3.84 32.63 20.96
CA LEU A 7 -3.79 31.24 21.39
C LEU A 7 -4.66 30.33 20.51
N VAL A 8 -5.89 30.76 20.20
CA VAL A 8 -6.82 30.02 19.32
C VAL A 8 -6.27 29.91 17.90
N LEU A 9 -5.62 30.97 17.38
CA LEU A 9 -5.02 30.98 16.05
C LEU A 9 -3.84 30.00 15.93
N ILE A 10 -2.98 29.92 16.94
CA ILE A 10 -1.85 29.00 16.96
C ILE A 10 -2.35 27.55 17.06
N LEU A 11 -3.38 27.33 17.89
CA LEU A 11 -3.98 26.03 18.08
C LEU A 11 -4.66 25.51 16.80
N SER A 12 -5.41 26.36 16.08
CA SER A 12 -6.04 25.98 14.82
C SER A 12 -5.02 25.71 13.71
N PHE A 13 -3.91 26.45 13.67
CA PHE A 13 -2.82 26.18 12.73
C PHE A 13 -2.14 24.84 13.01
N LEU A 14 -1.90 24.50 14.30
CA LEU A 14 -1.35 23.19 14.68
C LEU A 14 -2.27 22.03 14.28
N PHE A 15 -3.59 22.16 14.48
CA PHE A 15 -4.55 21.13 14.09
C PHE A 15 -4.70 20.99 12.57
N SER A 16 -4.52 22.06 11.81
CA SER A 16 -4.59 22.02 10.34
C SER A 16 -3.40 21.27 9.71
N GLN A 17 -2.26 21.23 10.39
CA GLN A 17 -1.07 20.48 9.95
C GLN A 17 -1.19 18.97 10.26
N ILE A 18 -2.07 18.59 11.18
CA ILE A 18 -2.43 17.20 11.44
C ILE A 18 -3.51 16.84 10.42
N ASN A 19 -3.07 16.54 9.20
CA ASN A 19 -3.89 15.83 8.22
C ASN A 19 -3.48 14.35 8.28
N PRO A 20 -4.12 13.48 9.10
CA PRO A 20 -3.82 12.05 9.08
C PRO A 20 -4.26 11.39 7.75
N GLY A 21 -4.91 12.14 6.87
CA GLY A 21 -5.64 11.62 5.71
C GLY A 21 -4.82 11.30 4.46
N ALA A 22 -3.56 11.74 4.35
CA ALA A 22 -2.75 11.47 3.13
C ALA A 22 -1.84 10.24 3.25
N GLY A 23 -1.48 9.83 4.47
CA GLY A 23 -0.57 8.70 4.71
C GLY A 23 -1.26 7.36 5.00
N LEU A 24 -2.54 7.37 5.38
CA LEU A 24 -3.28 6.15 5.75
C LEU A 24 -3.98 5.46 4.56
N LEU A 25 -4.26 6.19 3.47
CA LEU A 25 -4.96 5.63 2.30
C LEU A 25 -4.01 4.96 1.29
N THR A 26 -2.71 5.26 1.31
CA THR A 26 -1.71 4.54 0.49
C THR A 26 -1.44 3.12 1.00
N GLY A 27 -1.76 2.82 2.26
CA GLY A 27 -1.61 1.49 2.86
C GLY A 27 -2.77 0.52 2.64
N LEU A 28 -4.00 1.01 2.39
CA LEU A 28 -5.16 0.12 2.14
C LEU A 28 -5.21 -0.44 0.70
N GLY A 29 -4.38 0.09 -0.21
CA GLY A 29 -4.38 -0.29 -1.63
C GLY A 29 -3.24 -1.22 -2.06
N HIS A 30 -2.16 -1.34 -1.27
CA HIS A 30 -1.03 -2.19 -1.64
C HIS A 30 -1.29 -3.64 -1.23
N ARG A 31 -2.21 -4.30 -1.95
CA ARG A 31 -2.41 -5.74 -1.85
C ARG A 31 -1.08 -6.43 -2.12
N SER A 32 -0.72 -7.42 -1.30
CA SER A 32 0.52 -8.16 -1.51
C SER A 32 0.52 -8.79 -2.91
N ASP A 33 1.69 -8.78 -3.53
CA ASP A 33 1.92 -9.40 -4.84
C ASP A 33 1.48 -10.88 -4.85
N HIS A 34 1.72 -11.57 -3.73
CA HIS A 34 1.19 -12.91 -3.46
C HIS A 34 -0.35 -12.97 -3.53
N TYR A 35 -1.05 -12.10 -2.82
CA TYR A 35 -2.52 -12.09 -2.82
C TYR A 35 -3.09 -11.80 -4.21
N MET A 36 -2.49 -10.86 -4.94
CA MET A 36 -2.89 -10.53 -6.31
C MET A 36 -2.71 -11.72 -7.27
N CYS A 37 -1.60 -12.45 -7.13
CA CYS A 37 -1.33 -13.64 -7.92
C CYS A 37 -2.42 -14.72 -7.72
N VAL A 38 -2.67 -15.09 -6.46
CA VAL A 38 -3.65 -16.15 -6.12
C VAL A 38 -5.07 -15.73 -6.49
N ARG A 39 -5.45 -14.47 -6.27
CA ARG A 39 -6.76 -13.93 -6.66
C ARG A 39 -7.00 -14.03 -8.17
N ASN A 40 -5.96 -13.87 -8.98
CA ASN A 40 -6.05 -13.94 -10.44
C ASN A 40 -6.00 -15.37 -10.99
N GLY A 41 -6.02 -16.39 -10.12
CA GLY A 41 -5.94 -17.80 -10.52
C GLY A 41 -4.52 -18.33 -10.76
N GLY A 42 -3.51 -17.52 -10.46
CA GLY A 42 -2.11 -17.92 -10.54
C GLY A 42 -1.60 -18.59 -9.25
N PHE A 43 -0.39 -19.12 -9.33
CA PHE A 43 0.33 -19.70 -8.21
C PHE A 43 1.77 -19.16 -8.16
N CYS A 44 2.35 -19.16 -6.96
CA CYS A 44 3.67 -18.58 -6.73
C CYS A 44 4.76 -19.66 -6.73
N LEU A 45 5.81 -19.45 -7.52
CA LEU A 45 6.98 -20.33 -7.56
C LEU A 45 8.28 -19.54 -7.36
N TYR A 46 9.15 -20.03 -6.49
CA TYR A 46 10.51 -19.51 -6.35
C TYR A 46 11.42 -19.93 -7.52
N SER A 47 11.10 -21.06 -8.15
CA SER A 47 11.75 -21.54 -9.37
C SER A 47 11.15 -20.88 -10.62
N SER A 48 11.59 -21.32 -11.79
CA SER A 48 10.94 -20.99 -13.06
C SER A 48 9.51 -21.55 -13.14
N CYS A 49 8.63 -20.85 -13.86
CA CYS A 49 7.28 -21.32 -14.14
C CYS A 49 7.31 -22.57 -15.06
N PRO A 50 6.37 -23.51 -14.88
CA PRO A 50 6.14 -24.61 -15.82
C PRO A 50 5.96 -24.12 -17.26
N VAL A 51 6.33 -24.96 -18.23
CA VAL A 51 6.32 -24.60 -19.68
C VAL A 51 4.91 -24.27 -20.18
N ASP A 52 3.90 -24.85 -19.56
CA ASP A 52 2.47 -24.67 -19.82
C ASP A 52 1.90 -23.37 -19.23
N THR A 53 2.66 -22.63 -18.42
CA THR A 53 2.22 -21.40 -17.76
C THR A 53 3.12 -20.21 -18.10
N LYS A 54 2.63 -18.99 -17.90
CA LYS A 54 3.39 -17.76 -18.15
C LYS A 54 3.62 -16.98 -16.87
N ILE A 55 4.74 -16.25 -16.82
CA ILE A 55 5.02 -15.31 -15.74
C ILE A 55 4.11 -14.09 -15.93
N THR A 56 3.15 -13.90 -15.04
CA THR A 56 2.20 -12.77 -15.08
C THR A 56 2.51 -11.70 -14.04
N GLY A 57 3.42 -11.99 -13.11
CA GLY A 57 3.82 -11.06 -12.05
C GLY A 57 4.82 -11.68 -11.08
N THR A 58 4.84 -11.17 -9.84
CA THR A 58 5.71 -11.66 -8.77
C THR A 58 4.93 -12.03 -7.51
N CYS A 59 5.58 -12.71 -6.59
CA CYS A 59 5.07 -13.03 -5.25
C CYS A 59 6.13 -12.81 -4.17
N TYR A 60 5.67 -12.65 -2.93
CA TYR A 60 6.50 -12.50 -1.73
C TYR A 60 7.50 -11.34 -1.83
N HIS A 61 7.02 -10.16 -2.23
CA HIS A 61 7.83 -8.97 -2.48
C HIS A 61 8.91 -9.19 -3.54
N GLY A 62 8.54 -9.83 -4.66
CA GLY A 62 9.46 -10.03 -5.78
C GLY A 62 10.42 -11.23 -5.65
N ARG A 63 10.31 -12.03 -4.59
CA ARG A 63 11.20 -13.19 -4.37
C ARG A 63 10.79 -14.42 -5.18
N ALA A 64 9.53 -14.48 -5.59
CA ALA A 64 8.97 -15.55 -6.40
C ALA A 64 8.27 -14.97 -7.64
N LYS A 65 8.04 -15.84 -8.62
CA LYS A 65 7.30 -15.54 -9.85
C LYS A 65 5.84 -15.96 -9.65
N CYS A 66 4.92 -15.15 -10.14
CA CYS A 66 3.52 -15.54 -10.29
C CYS A 66 3.33 -16.21 -11.65
N CYS A 67 2.91 -17.47 -11.64
CA CYS A 67 2.67 -18.29 -12.82
C CYS A 67 1.16 -18.48 -13.00
N SER A 68 0.64 -18.23 -14.21
CA SER A 68 -0.77 -18.43 -14.57
C SER A 68 -0.91 -18.86 -16.02
#